data_AF-A0A1Y2TXN3-F1
#
_entry.id   AF-A0A1Y2TXN3-F1
#
_cell.length_a   1.000
_cell.length_b   1.000
_cell.length_c   1.000
_cell.angle_alpha   90.00
_cell.angle_beta   90.00
_cell.angle_gamma   90.00
#
_symmetry.space_group_name_H-M   'P 1'
#
loop_
_entity.id
_entity.type
_entity.pdbx_description
1 polymer ?
#
loop_
_entity_poly.entity_id
_entity_poly.type
_entity_poly.pdbx_seq_one_letter_code
_entity_poly.pdbx_strand_id
1 'polypeptide(L)'
;MASEVAAATANTMRRAGKEMHGIVVSAGLMDKTVKVKLGGLRWEPRVQKYFKEPRFKLVHDPRNSVRQGDVVAITPSWRVSQHVRHVVKHIIAPYGDPIDERPSIPTLEERLAEAAAKRAAKDQRRASRREEQAKIRAEEKAAREARKALKASGKTPPPTQPTTIEDVD
;
A
#
# COMPACT_ATOMS: atom_id res chain seq x y z
N MET A 1 -2.19 15.73 12.98
CA MET A 1 -0.98 14.95 12.63
C MET A 1 -0.46 14.08 13.76
N ALA A 2 0.24 14.59 14.79
CA ALA A 2 0.83 13.74 15.84
C ALA A 2 -0.21 12.94 16.65
N SER A 3 -1.32 13.56 17.02
CA SER A 3 -2.43 12.90 17.72
C SER A 3 -3.16 11.85 16.87
N GLU A 4 -3.26 12.07 15.56
CA GLU A 4 -3.88 11.12 14.62
C GLU A 4 -2.99 9.91 14.36
N VAL A 5 -1.67 10.13 14.25
CA VAL A 5 -0.69 9.04 14.16
C VAL A 5 -0.69 8.25 15.47
N ALA A 6 -0.77 8.90 16.64
CA ALA A 6 -0.90 8.25 17.94
C ALA A 6 -2.21 7.44 18.07
N ALA A 7 -3.33 7.94 17.57
CA ALA A 7 -4.60 7.20 17.56
C ALA A 7 -4.55 6.01 16.58
N ALA A 8 -3.94 6.19 15.41
CA ALA A 8 -3.77 5.16 14.40
C ALA A 8 -2.84 4.05 14.88
N THR A 9 -1.69 4.40 15.49
CA THR A 9 -0.75 3.46 16.12
C THR A 9 -1.45 2.66 17.19
N ALA A 10 -2.19 3.30 18.11
CA ALA A 10 -2.96 2.60 19.15
C ALA A 10 -3.99 1.61 18.57
N ASN A 11 -4.72 2.00 17.52
CA ASN A 11 -5.69 1.12 16.87
C ASN A 11 -5.01 -0.04 16.12
N THR A 12 -3.88 0.22 15.45
CA THR A 12 -3.05 -0.83 14.83
C THR A 12 -2.52 -1.80 15.89
N MET A 13 -2.03 -1.31 17.03
CA MET A 13 -1.56 -2.15 18.14
C MET A 13 -2.69 -2.99 18.74
N ARG A 14 -3.90 -2.44 18.89
CA ARG A 14 -5.08 -3.21 19.33
C ARG A 14 -5.46 -4.35 18.38
N ARG A 15 -5.24 -4.15 17.07
CA ARG A 15 -5.51 -5.16 16.03
C ARG A 15 -4.32 -6.06 15.74
N ALA A 16 -3.13 -5.69 16.21
CA ALA A 16 -1.94 -6.48 16.06
C ALA A 16 -2.11 -7.72 16.92
N GLY A 17 -2.13 -8.88 16.26
CA GLY A 17 -2.04 -10.15 16.96
C GLY A 17 -0.67 -10.32 17.63
N LYS A 18 -0.51 -11.44 18.34
CA LYS A 18 0.74 -11.80 19.00
C LYS A 18 1.93 -11.73 18.03
N GLU A 19 3.05 -11.23 18.55
CA GLU A 19 4.34 -11.31 17.87
C GLU A 19 4.73 -12.77 17.63
N MET A 20 5.22 -13.04 16.43
CA MET A 20 5.67 -14.37 16.02
C MET A 20 7.13 -14.31 15.61
N HIS A 21 7.88 -15.33 16.00
CA HIS A 21 9.29 -15.46 15.65
C HIS A 21 9.45 -16.50 14.56
N GLY A 22 10.33 -16.23 13.60
CA GLY A 22 10.57 -17.12 12.49
C GLY A 22 11.93 -16.90 11.86
N ILE A 23 12.29 -17.83 10.98
CA ILE A 23 13.56 -17.81 10.25
C ILE A 23 13.26 -17.46 8.80
N VAL A 24 14.07 -16.58 8.22
CA VAL A 24 13.92 -16.17 6.83
C VAL A 24 14.49 -17.25 5.92
N VAL A 25 13.65 -17.80 5.05
CA VAL A 25 14.00 -18.90 4.15
C VAL A 25 14.47 -18.40 2.80
N SER A 26 13.86 -17.32 2.29
CA SER A 26 14.26 -16.70 1.03
C SER A 26 14.07 -15.19 1.10
N ALA A 27 15.10 -14.46 0.73
CA ALA A 27 15.15 -13.00 0.62
C ALA A 27 15.75 -12.61 -0.76
N GLY A 28 15.46 -11.42 -1.26
CA GLY A 28 16.01 -10.90 -2.53
C GLY A 28 15.32 -11.36 -3.82
N LEU A 29 14.45 -12.37 -3.76
CA LEU A 29 13.67 -12.82 -4.93
C LEU A 29 12.48 -11.92 -5.25
N MET A 30 11.95 -11.22 -4.24
CA MET A 30 10.81 -10.31 -4.34
C MET A 30 11.17 -8.99 -3.65
N ASP A 31 10.84 -7.86 -4.27
CA ASP A 31 11.08 -6.56 -3.64
C ASP A 31 10.20 -6.41 -2.38
N LYS A 32 10.80 -5.91 -1.30
CA LYS A 32 10.17 -5.60 -0.01
C LYS A 32 9.37 -6.74 0.61
N THR A 33 9.66 -7.98 0.22
CA THR A 33 8.93 -9.15 0.65
C THR A 33 9.85 -10.33 0.84
N VAL A 34 9.76 -10.97 2.01
CA VAL A 34 10.54 -12.15 2.37
C VAL A 34 9.64 -13.32 2.73
N LYS A 35 10.13 -14.55 2.52
CA LYS A 35 9.45 -15.77 2.94
C LYS A 35 10.01 -16.22 4.28
N VAL A 36 9.16 -16.24 5.30
CA VAL A 36 9.54 -16.60 6.67
C VAL A 36 8.92 -17.94 7.06
N LYS A 37 9.73 -18.82 7.64
CA LYS A 37 9.32 -20.08 8.27
C LYS A 37 9.00 -19.83 9.73
N LEU A 38 7.76 -20.10 10.09
CA LEU A 38 7.25 -20.07 11.45
C LEU A 38 7.22 -21.47 12.04
N GLY A 39 7.39 -21.53 13.36
CA GLY A 39 7.10 -22.73 14.13
C GLY A 39 5.60 -23.07 14.08
N GLY A 40 5.31 -24.36 14.03
CA GLY A 40 3.95 -24.88 14.14
C GLY A 40 4.01 -26.30 14.69
N LEU A 41 3.00 -26.65 15.47
CA LEU A 41 2.80 -27.98 16.00
C LEU A 41 1.41 -28.45 15.59
N ARG A 42 1.33 -29.66 15.06
CA ARG A 42 0.08 -30.34 14.72
C ARG A 42 -0.17 -31.44 15.74
N TRP A 43 -1.31 -31.40 16.41
CA TRP A 43 -1.75 -32.49 17.27
C TRP A 43 -2.29 -33.63 16.41
N GLU A 44 -1.78 -34.84 16.61
CA GLU A 44 -2.33 -36.05 16.01
C GLU A 44 -3.14 -36.81 17.07
N PRO A 45 -4.48 -36.85 16.99
CA PRO A 45 -5.30 -37.45 18.04
C PRO A 45 -5.12 -38.96 18.17
N ARG A 46 -4.76 -39.66 17.07
CA ARG A 46 -4.56 -41.12 17.09
C ARG A 46 -3.32 -41.53 17.89
N VAL A 47 -2.26 -40.73 17.82
CA VAL A 47 -0.98 -40.98 18.50
C VAL A 47 -0.87 -40.18 19.79
N GLN A 48 -1.78 -39.22 20.01
CA GLN A 48 -1.78 -38.27 21.13
C GLN A 48 -0.44 -37.55 21.29
N LYS A 49 0.13 -37.10 20.16
CA LYS A 49 1.44 -36.44 20.11
C LYS A 49 1.42 -35.23 19.20
N TYR A 50 2.21 -34.23 19.56
CA TYR A 50 2.49 -33.07 18.72
C TYR A 50 3.62 -33.37 17.73
N PHE A 51 3.36 -33.12 16.45
CA PHE A 51 4.34 -33.19 15.37
C PHE A 51 4.71 -31.78 14.89
N LYS A 52 5.98 -31.60 14.51
CA LYS A 52 6.45 -30.32 13.96
C LYS A 52 5.87 -30.12 12.56
N GLU A 53 5.09 -29.06 12.39
CA GLU A 53 4.53 -28.66 11.09
C GLU A 53 4.96 -27.22 10.79
N PRO A 54 5.99 -27.00 9.97
CA PRO A 54 6.48 -25.67 9.66
C PRO A 54 5.47 -24.92 8.78
N ARG A 55 5.17 -23.67 9.11
CA ARG A 55 4.27 -22.81 8.34
C ARG A 55 5.05 -21.70 7.67
N PHE A 56 4.81 -21.46 6.39
CA PHE A 56 5.45 -20.37 5.65
C PHE A 56 4.52 -19.17 5.50
N LYS A 57 5.06 -17.97 5.67
CA LYS A 57 4.33 -16.70 5.46
C LYS A 57 5.16 -15.74 4.62
N LEU A 58 4.48 -14.96 3.79
CA LEU A 58 5.06 -13.80 3.12
C LEU A 58 4.96 -12.60 4.06
N VAL A 59 6.09 -11.94 4.25
CA VAL A 59 6.27 -10.86 5.21
C VAL A 59 6.83 -9.64 4.49
N HIS A 60 6.25 -8.48 4.76
CA HIS A 60 6.71 -7.21 4.23
C HIS A 60 7.93 -6.70 4.98
N ASP A 61 8.97 -6.35 4.24
CA ASP A 61 10.18 -5.66 4.70
C ASP A 61 10.29 -4.32 3.96
N PRO A 62 9.90 -3.18 4.57
CA PRO A 62 9.82 -1.90 3.87
C PRO A 62 11.13 -1.40 3.25
N ARG A 63 12.28 -1.76 3.84
CA ARG A 63 13.60 -1.23 3.48
C ARG A 63 14.58 -2.32 2.98
N ASN A 64 14.12 -3.55 2.72
CA ASN A 64 14.97 -4.67 2.27
C ASN A 64 16.20 -4.91 3.19
N SER A 65 15.97 -4.81 4.49
CA SER A 65 16.96 -4.97 5.55
C SER A 65 17.31 -6.43 5.84
N VAL A 66 16.39 -7.35 5.56
CA VAL A 66 16.50 -8.75 5.96
C VAL A 66 17.26 -9.58 4.91
N ARG A 67 18.05 -10.55 5.38
CA ARG A 67 18.80 -11.52 4.58
C ARG A 67 18.30 -12.95 4.84
N GLN A 68 18.67 -13.86 3.95
CA GLN A 68 18.35 -15.28 4.12
C GLN A 68 19.07 -15.82 5.37
N GLY A 69 18.36 -16.57 6.21
CA GLY A 69 18.92 -17.14 7.45
C GLY A 69 18.67 -16.29 8.71
N ASP A 70 18.28 -15.03 8.57
CA ASP A 70 17.99 -14.17 9.72
C ASP A 70 16.82 -14.72 10.57
N VAL A 71 16.93 -14.54 11.88
CA VAL A 71 15.83 -14.75 12.82
C VAL A 71 15.13 -13.43 13.03
N VAL A 72 13.84 -13.38 12.69
CA VAL A 72 13.05 -12.14 12.70
C VAL A 72 11.81 -12.26 13.56
N ALA A 73 11.44 -11.13 14.15
CA ALA A 73 10.18 -10.95 14.82
C ALA A 73 9.18 -10.28 13.88
N ILE A 74 8.01 -10.91 13.70
CA ILE A 74 6.98 -10.44 12.77
C ILE A 74 5.69 -10.12 13.53
N THR A 75 4.99 -9.12 13.02
CA THR A 75 3.67 -8.72 13.53
C THR A 75 2.62 -9.02 12.46
N PRO A 76 1.50 -9.70 12.80
CA PRO A 76 0.39 -9.91 11.88
C PRO A 76 -0.44 -8.63 11.73
N SER A 77 -1.52 -8.69 10.92
CA SER A 77 -2.49 -7.61 10.76
C SER A 77 -2.01 -6.39 9.95
N TRP A 78 -0.91 -6.53 9.21
CA TRP A 78 -0.42 -5.50 8.28
C TRP A 78 -0.62 -5.94 6.82
N ARG A 79 -1.72 -5.52 6.20
CA ARG A 79 -2.08 -5.91 4.83
C ARG A 79 -1.44 -4.98 3.81
N VAL A 80 -0.45 -5.49 3.08
CA VAL A 80 0.18 -4.78 1.95
C VAL A 80 -0.33 -5.31 0.61
N SER A 81 -0.51 -6.62 0.52
CA SER A 81 -0.99 -7.31 -0.68
C SER A 81 -1.98 -8.43 -0.30
N GLN A 82 -2.43 -9.23 -1.27
CA GLN A 82 -3.36 -10.35 -1.06
C GLN A 82 -2.78 -11.40 -0.08
N HIS A 83 -1.51 -11.76 -0.27
CA HIS A 83 -0.81 -12.79 0.50
C HIS A 83 0.14 -12.21 1.57
N VAL A 84 0.50 -10.93 1.47
CA VAL A 84 1.40 -10.23 2.40
C VAL A 84 0.57 -9.53 3.49
N ARG A 85 0.48 -10.19 4.64
CA ARG A 85 -0.35 -9.77 5.80
C ARG A 85 0.44 -9.59 7.10
N HIS A 86 1.74 -9.77 7.01
CA HIS A 86 2.68 -9.69 8.12
C HIS A 86 3.76 -8.68 7.75
N VAL A 87 4.36 -8.08 8.76
CA VAL A 87 5.43 -7.11 8.60
C VAL A 87 6.55 -7.42 9.59
N VAL A 88 7.79 -7.17 9.19
CA VAL A 88 8.94 -7.29 10.09
C VAL A 88 8.87 -6.19 11.15
N LYS A 89 9.07 -6.56 12.41
CA LYS A 89 9.14 -5.62 13.54
C LYS A 89 10.58 -5.28 13.86
N HIS A 90 11.41 -6.29 14.09
CA HIS A 90 12.86 -6.16 14.30
C HIS A 90 13.56 -7.49 13.96
N ILE A 91 14.87 -7.41 13.72
CA ILE A 91 15.75 -8.58 13.58
C ILE A 91 16.19 -8.99 14.97
N ILE A 92 16.04 -10.28 15.30
CA ILE A 92 16.43 -10.85 16.60
C ILE A 92 17.89 -11.30 16.54
N ALA A 93 18.24 -12.04 15.48
CA ALA A 93 19.59 -12.50 15.23
C ALA A 93 19.90 -12.34 13.74
N PRO A 94 20.86 -11.47 13.37
CA PRO A 94 21.31 -11.35 11.99
C PRO A 94 22.17 -12.56 11.60
N TYR A 95 22.08 -12.96 10.35
CA TYR A 95 22.96 -13.94 9.73
C TYR A 95 23.85 -13.26 8.69
N GLY A 96 25.17 -13.42 8.80
CA GLY A 96 26.13 -12.70 7.95
C GLY A 96 26.38 -11.29 8.48
N ASP A 97 26.14 -10.27 7.64
CA ASP A 97 26.45 -8.87 7.94
C ASP A 97 25.76 -8.39 9.23
N PRO A 98 26.40 -7.55 10.07
CA PRO A 98 25.78 -7.03 11.28
C PRO A 98 24.58 -6.12 10.98
N ILE A 99 23.76 -5.84 12.00
CA ILE A 99 22.55 -5.00 11.87
C ILE A 99 22.92 -3.56 11.44
N ASP A 100 24.09 -3.07 11.86
CA ASP A 100 24.51 -1.69 11.63
C ASP A 100 24.83 -1.37 10.16
N GLU A 101 25.27 -2.37 9.39
CA GLU A 101 25.57 -2.22 7.96
C GLU A 101 24.30 -2.30 7.09
N ARG A 102 23.16 -2.65 7.68
CA ARG A 102 21.90 -2.85 6.98
C ARG A 102 21.01 -1.62 7.12
N PRO A 103 20.10 -1.39 6.15
CA PRO A 103 19.12 -0.31 6.30
C PRO A 103 18.22 -0.60 7.51
N SER A 104 18.04 0.40 8.38
CA SER A 104 17.25 0.27 9.60
C SER A 104 15.79 -0.06 9.30
N ILE A 105 15.10 -0.88 10.11
CA ILE A 105 13.68 -1.19 9.91
C ILE A 105 12.83 -0.02 10.42
N PRO A 106 11.84 0.49 9.65
CA PRO A 106 11.03 1.61 10.11
C PRO A 106 10.12 1.20 11.28
N THR A 107 9.99 2.10 12.25
CA THR A 107 9.08 1.93 13.39
C THR A 107 7.62 1.87 12.93
N LEU A 108 6.71 1.44 13.81
CA LEU A 108 5.29 1.37 13.47
C LEU A 108 4.73 2.78 13.17
N GLU A 109 5.19 3.79 13.91
CA GLU A 109 4.76 5.17 13.76
C GLU A 109 5.20 5.77 12.42
N GLU A 110 6.47 5.58 12.05
CA GLU A 110 7.01 5.96 10.74
C GLU A 110 6.20 5.33 9.60
N ARG A 111 5.89 4.04 9.69
CA ARG A 111 5.10 3.34 8.66
C ARG A 111 3.69 3.91 8.52
N LEU A 112 3.05 4.27 9.63
CA LEU A 112 1.73 4.90 9.58
C LEU A 112 1.80 6.33 9.06
N ALA A 113 2.83 7.08 9.41
CA ALA A 113 3.06 8.42 8.87
C ALA A 113 3.28 8.36 7.34
N GLU A 114 4.12 7.44 6.86
CA GLU A 114 4.33 7.21 5.42
C GLU A 114 3.02 6.81 4.71
N ALA A 115 2.21 5.94 5.33
CA ALA A 115 0.93 5.52 4.76
C ALA A 115 -0.09 6.67 4.73
N ALA A 116 -0.13 7.50 5.78
CA ALA A 116 -0.97 8.69 5.85
C ALA A 116 -0.57 9.72 4.80
N ALA A 117 0.74 9.97 4.61
CA ALA A 117 1.26 10.86 3.58
C ALA A 117 0.90 10.38 2.16
N LYS A 118 1.09 9.09 1.88
CA LYS A 118 0.69 8.47 0.60
C LYS A 118 -0.81 8.61 0.34
N ARG A 119 -1.63 8.49 1.38
CA ARG A 119 -3.08 8.66 1.29
C ARG A 119 -3.45 10.11 1.02
N ALA A 120 -2.89 11.06 1.77
CA ALA A 120 -3.12 12.49 1.59
C ALA A 120 -2.75 12.95 0.17
N ALA A 121 -1.58 12.54 -0.35
CA ALA A 121 -1.16 12.85 -1.72
C ALA A 121 -2.11 12.27 -2.78
N LYS A 122 -2.62 11.04 -2.54
CA LYS A 122 -3.60 10.41 -3.44
C LYS A 122 -4.94 11.16 -3.43
N ASP A 123 -5.38 11.63 -2.27
CA ASP A 123 -6.65 12.34 -2.10
C ASP A 123 -6.56 13.75 -2.70
N GLN A 124 -5.43 14.46 -2.53
CA GLN A 124 -5.14 15.73 -3.21
C GLN A 124 -5.22 15.57 -4.74
N ARG A 125 -4.55 14.55 -5.30
CA ARG A 125 -4.60 14.26 -6.75
C ARG A 125 -6.01 13.91 -7.25
N ARG A 126 -6.84 13.32 -6.39
CA ARG A 126 -8.24 13.00 -6.74
C ARG A 126 -9.12 14.23 -6.67
N ALA A 127 -8.88 15.15 -5.73
CA ALA A 127 -9.57 16.41 -5.62
C ALA A 127 -9.31 17.29 -6.84
N SER A 128 -8.04 17.49 -7.23
CA SER A 128 -7.68 18.28 -8.41
C SER A 128 -8.32 17.72 -9.69
N ARG A 129 -8.21 16.41 -9.92
CA ARG A 129 -8.86 15.75 -11.07
C ARG A 129 -10.38 15.91 -11.06
N ARG A 130 -11.01 15.88 -9.88
CA ARG A 130 -12.46 16.07 -9.75
C ARG A 130 -12.88 17.51 -10.06
N GLU A 131 -12.09 18.48 -9.62
CA GLU A 131 -12.33 19.91 -9.91
C GLU A 131 -12.16 20.21 -11.39
N GLU A 132 -11.09 19.73 -12.02
CA GLU A 132 -10.88 19.85 -13.47
C GLU A 132 -12.04 19.23 -14.25
N GLN A 133 -12.45 17.99 -13.92
CA GLN A 133 -13.59 17.35 -14.55
C GLN A 133 -14.91 18.08 -14.31
N ALA A 134 -15.09 18.71 -13.15
CA ALA A 134 -16.27 19.51 -12.86
C ALA A 134 -16.30 20.79 -13.71
N LYS A 135 -15.15 21.45 -13.91
CA LYS A 135 -15.01 22.61 -14.80
C LYS A 135 -15.34 22.23 -16.25
N ILE A 136 -14.73 21.16 -16.76
CA ILE A 136 -14.99 20.65 -18.13
C ILE A 136 -16.49 20.35 -18.31
N ARG A 137 -17.12 19.65 -17.34
CA ARG A 137 -18.57 19.36 -17.42
C ARG A 137 -19.44 20.61 -17.32
N ALA A 138 -19.04 21.61 -16.56
CA ALA A 138 -19.76 22.87 -16.44
C ALA A 138 -19.68 23.66 -17.75
N GLU A 139 -18.50 23.72 -18.37
CA GLU A 139 -18.26 24.31 -19.69
C GLU A 139 -19.05 23.60 -20.79
N GLU A 140 -19.03 22.26 -20.83
CA GLU A 140 -19.85 21.46 -21.75
C GLU A 140 -21.35 21.73 -21.56
N LYS A 141 -21.82 21.81 -20.31
CA LYS A 141 -23.22 22.10 -20.00
C LYS A 141 -23.59 23.51 -20.45
N ALA A 142 -22.75 24.51 -20.16
CA ALA A 142 -22.93 25.89 -20.60
C ALA A 142 -22.94 26.00 -22.14
N ALA A 143 -22.02 25.32 -22.83
CA ALA A 143 -21.99 25.26 -24.29
C ALA A 143 -23.25 24.59 -24.85
N ARG A 144 -23.74 23.53 -24.22
CA ARG A 144 -25.00 22.86 -24.60
C ARG A 144 -26.21 23.78 -24.42
N GLU A 145 -26.27 24.53 -23.32
CA GLU A 145 -27.33 25.50 -23.05
C GLU A 145 -27.28 26.67 -24.04
N ALA A 146 -26.10 27.24 -24.31
CA ALA A 146 -25.89 28.28 -25.32
C ALA A 146 -26.32 27.81 -26.72
N ARG A 147 -25.97 26.58 -27.11
CA ARG A 147 -26.39 25.97 -28.38
C ARG A 147 -27.92 25.80 -28.47
N LYS A 148 -28.57 25.42 -27.37
CA LYS A 148 -30.04 25.34 -27.30
C LYS A 148 -30.70 26.72 -27.41
N ALA A 149 -30.16 27.73 -26.73
CA ALA A 149 -30.66 29.10 -26.79
C ALA A 149 -30.55 29.69 -28.20
N LEU A 150 -29.43 29.46 -28.90
CA LEU A 150 -29.24 29.89 -30.28
C LEU A 150 -30.28 29.24 -31.21
N LYS A 151 -30.51 27.92 -31.06
CA LYS A 151 -31.54 27.19 -31.81
C LYS A 151 -32.96 27.72 -31.53
N ALA A 152 -33.27 28.08 -30.29
CA ALA A 152 -34.57 28.66 -29.91
C ALA A 152 -34.79 30.06 -30.49
N SER A 153 -33.72 30.85 -30.69
CA SER A 153 -33.78 32.17 -31.31
C SER A 153 -33.95 32.18 -32.84
N GLY A 154 -34.03 31.00 -33.49
CA GLY A 154 -34.21 30.88 -34.94
C GLY A 154 -32.98 31.18 -35.79
N LYS A 155 -31.84 31.56 -35.19
CA LYS A 155 -30.55 31.68 -35.87
C LYS A 155 -29.93 30.30 -36.10
N THR A 156 -29.77 29.90 -37.36
CA THR A 156 -28.97 28.72 -37.72
C THR A 156 -27.53 28.95 -37.26
N PRO A 157 -26.92 28.04 -36.48
CA PRO A 157 -25.51 28.18 -36.12
C PRO A 157 -24.66 28.19 -37.41
N PRO A 158 -23.61 29.02 -37.49
CA PRO A 158 -22.72 29.03 -38.64
C PRO A 158 -22.12 27.63 -38.82
N PRO A 159 -21.93 27.16 -40.07
CA PRO A 159 -21.30 25.88 -40.32
C PRO A 159 -19.92 25.87 -39.66
N THR A 160 -19.62 24.81 -38.90
CA THR A 160 -18.27 24.57 -38.37
C THR A 160 -17.31 24.57 -39.55
N GLN A 161 -16.43 25.57 -39.64
CA GLN A 161 -15.42 25.59 -40.70
C GLN A 161 -14.56 24.32 -40.54
N PRO A 162 -14.22 23.62 -41.64
CA PRO A 162 -13.35 22.46 -41.55
C PRO A 162 -12.00 22.93 -41.00
N THR A 163 -11.56 22.33 -39.89
CA THR A 163 -10.22 22.58 -39.34
C THR A 163 -9.19 22.20 -40.41
N THR A 164 -8.51 23.21 -40.94
CA THR A 164 -7.42 23.05 -41.90
C THR A 164 -6.19 22.52 -41.18
N ILE A 165 -5.32 21.82 -41.92
CA ILE A 165 -4.14 21.13 -41.38
C ILE A 165 -3.08 22.09 -40.80
N GLU A 166 -3.27 23.40 -40.96
CA GLU A 166 -2.44 24.49 -40.43
C GLU A 166 -2.81 24.89 -38.98
N ASP A 167 -3.92 24.39 -38.42
CA ASP A 167 -4.42 24.77 -37.09
C ASP A 167 -3.99 23.82 -35.95
N VAL A 168 -3.07 22.87 -36.22
CA VAL A 168 -2.55 21.89 -35.26
C VAL A 168 -1.03 21.99 -35.20
N ASP A 169 -0.53 22.88 -34.34
CA ASP A 169 0.89 22.95 -33.91
C ASP A 169 1.11 22.16 -32.60
#